data_AF-A0A960SI15-F1
#
_entry.id   AF-A0A960SI15-F1
#
_cell.length_a   1.000
_cell.length_b   1.000
_cell.length_c   1.000
_cell.angle_alpha   90.00
_cell.angle_beta   90.00
_cell.angle_gamma   90.00
#
_symmetry.space_group_name_H-M   'P 1'
#
loop_
_entity.id
_entity.type
_entity.pdbx_description
1 polymer ?
#
loop_
_entity_poly.entity_id
_entity_poly.type
_entity_poly.pdbx_seq_one_letter_code
_entity_poly.pdbx_strand_id
1 'polypeptide(L)'
;MKILRAHTSLAGFAAGIVAITLFAACSPTAQDSGSSGWESLFAPDLSNAIGAEHWKMEDGVLVAEDHETIWTKKSYGDFILDLEFKVAKESNSGVFLRSGDISKVLAALEIQVHESGDGTKYG
;
A
#
# COMPACT_ATOMS: atom_id res chain seq x y z
N MET A 1 3.68 7.40 7.70
CA MET A 1 3.26 6.05 8.18
C MET A 1 3.52 5.09 7.03
N LYS A 2 4.11 3.92 7.28
CA LYS A 2 4.94 3.18 6.30
C LYS A 2 4.10 2.30 5.35
N ILE A 3 4.06 2.72 4.08
CA ILE A 3 4.10 1.96 2.80
C ILE A 3 3.55 0.51 2.82
N LEU A 4 2.52 0.25 1.99
CA LEU A 4 2.04 -1.09 1.60
C LEU A 4 3.19 -1.92 0.99
N ARG A 5 3.43 -3.12 1.50
CA ARG A 5 4.56 -3.99 1.09
C ARG A 5 4.08 -5.39 0.72
N ALA A 6 4.50 -5.89 -0.44
CA ALA A 6 4.36 -7.29 -0.84
C ALA A 6 5.75 -7.95 -0.97
N HIS A 7 5.91 -9.18 -0.48
CA HIS A 7 7.18 -9.92 -0.56
C HIS A 7 7.13 -11.05 -1.59
N THR A 8 8.14 -11.12 -2.48
CA THR A 8 8.44 -12.30 -3.31
C THR A 8 9.92 -12.66 -3.16
N SER A 9 10.21 -13.93 -2.84
CA SER A 9 11.56 -14.41 -2.49
C SER A 9 12.48 -14.54 -3.70
N LEU A 10 13.67 -13.92 -3.66
CA LEU A 10 14.87 -14.42 -4.37
C LEU A 10 16.17 -13.90 -3.73
N ALA A 11 17.17 -14.80 -3.63
CA ALA A 11 18.45 -14.60 -2.93
C ALA A 11 19.55 -13.94 -3.81
N GLY A 12 20.45 -13.15 -3.21
CA GLY A 12 21.71 -12.74 -3.83
C GLY A 12 22.50 -11.65 -3.08
N PHE A 13 23.81 -11.86 -2.91
CA PHE A 13 24.78 -11.17 -2.03
C PHE A 13 25.57 -10.05 -2.74
N ALA A 14 26.07 -9.04 -2.00
CA ALA A 14 27.46 -8.49 -1.99
C ALA A 14 27.61 -6.96 -1.74
N ALA A 15 28.79 -6.57 -1.23
CA ALA A 15 29.11 -5.42 -0.38
C ALA A 15 29.89 -4.26 -1.05
N GLY A 16 29.98 -3.07 -0.40
CA GLY A 16 31.17 -2.19 -0.49
C GLY A 16 31.04 -0.65 -0.41
N ILE A 17 31.52 -0.08 0.72
CA ILE A 17 32.27 1.20 0.94
C ILE A 17 31.55 2.57 0.93
N VAL A 18 31.82 3.36 1.99
CA VAL A 18 31.24 4.67 2.39
C VAL A 18 32.24 5.82 2.16
N ALA A 19 31.73 6.96 1.65
CA ALA A 19 32.37 8.29 1.77
C ALA A 19 31.32 9.31 2.25
N ILE A 20 31.60 10.03 3.34
CA ILE A 20 30.68 10.98 3.99
C ILE A 20 30.98 12.40 3.53
N THR A 21 29.99 13.06 2.93
CA THR A 21 29.92 14.52 2.76
C THR A 21 28.60 15.00 3.37
N LEU A 22 28.70 15.88 4.37
CA LEU A 22 27.58 16.45 5.11
C LEU A 22 26.92 17.58 4.27
N PHE A 23 25.69 17.34 3.81
CA PHE A 23 24.71 18.40 3.51
C PHE A 23 23.38 18.01 4.11
N ALA A 24 22.96 18.74 5.15
CA ALA A 24 21.68 18.60 5.81
C ALA A 24 20.60 19.38 5.03
N ALA A 25 19.87 18.68 4.17
CA ALA A 25 18.53 19.04 3.75
C ALA A 25 17.63 17.84 4.05
N CYS A 26 16.84 17.95 5.12
CA CYS A 26 15.90 16.91 5.52
C CYS A 26 14.71 16.94 4.56
N SER A 27 14.86 16.27 3.41
CA SER A 27 13.73 15.74 2.65
C SER A 27 13.41 14.36 3.22
N PRO A 28 12.15 13.97 3.45
CA PRO A 28 11.83 12.59 3.78
C PRO A 28 11.98 11.78 2.49
N THR A 29 13.23 11.43 2.14
CA THR A 29 13.48 10.39 1.15
C THR A 29 13.02 9.09 1.78
N ALA A 30 11.83 8.62 1.39
CA ALA A 30 11.43 7.22 1.55
C ALA A 30 12.31 6.36 0.64
N GLN A 31 13.59 6.26 0.99
CA GLN A 31 14.58 5.43 0.32
C GLN A 31 14.85 4.24 1.25
N ASP A 32 14.04 3.20 1.12
CA ASP A 32 14.26 1.92 1.79
C ASP A 32 14.89 0.94 0.78
N SER A 33 16.05 1.32 0.23
CA SER A 33 16.88 0.42 -0.56
C SER A 33 17.85 -0.33 0.37
N GLY A 34 17.36 -1.43 0.98
CA GLY A 34 18.17 -2.28 1.85
C GLY A 34 17.50 -3.59 2.30
N SER A 35 17.77 -4.67 1.56
CA SER A 35 17.83 -6.10 2.01
C SER A 35 16.65 -6.80 2.71
N SER A 36 15.41 -6.30 2.70
CA SER A 36 14.29 -6.96 3.40
C SER A 36 13.38 -7.85 2.52
N GLY A 37 13.57 -7.86 1.20
CA GLY A 37 12.74 -8.64 0.25
C GLY A 37 11.32 -8.09 0.02
N TRP A 38 10.94 -7.02 0.72
CA TRP A 38 9.64 -6.35 0.59
C TRP A 38 9.66 -5.31 -0.54
N GLU A 39 8.63 -5.32 -1.38
CA GLU A 39 8.40 -4.38 -2.48
C GLU A 39 7.19 -3.50 -2.15
N SER A 40 7.28 -2.19 -2.40
CA SER A 40 6.12 -1.29 -2.31
C SER A 40 5.02 -1.71 -3.29
N LEU A 41 3.78 -1.87 -2.81
CA LEU A 41 2.68 -2.37 -3.65
C LEU A 41 2.30 -1.38 -4.77
N PHE A 42 2.31 -0.09 -4.46
CA PHE A 42 2.03 0.99 -5.40
C PHE A 42 3.26 1.87 -5.62
N ALA A 43 3.48 2.26 -6.88
CA ALA A 43 4.49 3.25 -7.24
C ALA A 43 4.10 4.62 -6.65
N PRO A 44 5.07 5.51 -6.36
CA PRO A 44 4.77 6.84 -5.80
C PRO A 44 3.83 7.69 -6.66
N ASP A 45 3.82 7.46 -7.98
CA ASP A 45 2.97 8.13 -8.95
C ASP A 45 1.70 7.33 -9.32
N LEU A 46 1.45 6.21 -8.63
CA LEU A 46 0.35 5.28 -8.88
C LEU A 46 0.31 4.71 -10.31
N SER A 47 1.39 4.80 -11.08
CA SER A 47 1.45 4.34 -12.48
C SER A 47 1.21 2.84 -12.63
N ASN A 48 1.41 2.06 -11.57
CA ASN A 48 1.15 0.63 -11.51
C ASN A 48 -0.26 0.26 -10.99
N ALA A 49 -1.17 1.25 -10.85
CA ALA A 49 -2.53 1.07 -10.37
C ALA A 49 -3.61 1.28 -11.46
N ILE A 50 -4.80 0.73 -11.21
CA ILE A 50 -6.06 0.99 -11.94
C ILE A 50 -6.98 1.72 -10.95
N GLY A 51 -7.68 2.76 -11.40
CA GLY A 51 -8.49 3.64 -10.53
C GLY A 51 -7.66 4.69 -9.78
N ALA A 52 -6.49 5.03 -10.29
CA ALA A 52 -5.57 5.99 -9.66
C ALA A 52 -6.15 7.42 -9.64
N GLU A 53 -7.11 7.74 -10.51
CA GLU A 53 -7.81 9.01 -10.58
C GLU A 53 -8.72 9.30 -9.37
N HIS A 54 -9.00 8.28 -8.56
CA HIS A 54 -9.83 8.34 -7.35
C HIS A 54 -9.01 8.36 -6.05
N TRP A 55 -7.68 8.32 -6.17
CA TRP A 55 -6.73 8.18 -5.08
C TRP A 55 -5.53 9.09 -5.29
N LYS A 56 -4.85 9.43 -4.20
CA LYS A 56 -3.61 10.20 -4.26
C LYS A 56 -2.57 9.70 -3.29
N MET A 57 -1.31 9.96 -3.64
CA MET A 57 -0.18 9.76 -2.75
C MET A 57 0.19 11.10 -2.10
N GLU A 58 -0.01 11.24 -0.79
CA GLU A 58 0.35 12.43 -0.01
C GLU A 58 1.37 12.05 1.05
N ASP A 59 2.58 12.62 0.98
CA ASP A 59 3.66 12.37 1.93
C ASP A 59 3.94 10.87 2.19
N GLY A 60 3.82 10.05 1.13
CA GLY A 60 4.01 8.60 1.19
C GLY A 60 2.82 7.81 1.79
N VAL A 61 1.67 8.46 1.97
CA VAL A 61 0.40 7.86 2.39
C VAL A 61 -0.55 7.82 1.20
N LEU A 62 -1.15 6.66 0.97
CA LEU A 62 -2.21 6.48 -0.02
C LEU A 62 -3.54 6.94 0.58
N VAL A 63 -4.19 7.93 -0.03
CA VAL A 63 -5.41 8.58 0.45
C VAL A 63 -6.51 8.43 -0.59
N ALA A 64 -7.67 7.89 -0.18
CA ALA A 64 -8.86 7.84 -1.00
C ALA A 64 -9.47 9.25 -1.13
N GLU A 65 -9.83 9.66 -2.34
CA GLU A 65 -10.53 10.93 -2.58
C GLU A 65 -12.05 10.75 -2.71
N ASP A 66 -12.49 9.55 -3.07
CA ASP A 66 -13.89 9.14 -3.10
C ASP A 66 -14.08 7.67 -2.68
N HIS A 67 -15.17 7.03 -3.12
CA HIS A 67 -15.56 5.67 -2.73
C HIS A 67 -15.14 4.58 -3.73
N GLU A 68 -14.40 4.93 -4.78
CA GLU A 68 -13.95 3.97 -5.79
C GLU A 68 -12.72 3.19 -5.32
N THR A 69 -12.61 1.95 -5.79
CA THR A 69 -11.53 1.04 -5.36
C THR A 69 -10.29 1.20 -6.24
N ILE A 70 -9.11 1.24 -5.62
CA ILE A 70 -7.81 1.16 -6.32
C ILE A 70 -7.35 -0.29 -6.44
N TRP A 71 -6.89 -0.68 -7.63
CA TRP A 71 -6.42 -2.04 -7.91
C TRP A 71 -4.97 -2.04 -8.41
N THR A 72 -4.22 -3.08 -8.08
CA THR A 72 -2.91 -3.32 -8.71
C THR A 72 -3.10 -3.77 -10.16
N LYS A 73 -2.28 -3.26 -11.10
CA LYS A 73 -2.25 -3.79 -12.48
C LYS A 73 -1.73 -5.23 -12.53
N LYS A 74 -0.80 -5.56 -11.62
CA LYS A 74 -0.21 -6.89 -11.50
C LYS A 74 -1.12 -7.79 -10.67
N SER A 75 -1.25 -9.05 -11.09
CA SER A 75 -1.87 -10.11 -10.29
C SER A 75 -0.84 -10.81 -9.42
N TYR A 76 -1.23 -11.20 -8.21
CA TYR A 76 -0.38 -11.88 -7.25
C TYR A 76 -0.95 -13.26 -6.89
N GLY A 77 -0.10 -14.29 -6.93
CA GLY A 77 -0.39 -15.64 -6.43
C GLY A 77 -0.16 -15.73 -4.93
N ASP A 78 0.78 -16.53 -4.48
CA ASP A 78 1.18 -16.57 -3.07
C ASP A 78 1.94 -15.29 -2.70
N PHE A 79 1.47 -14.59 -1.66
CA PHE A 79 2.08 -13.35 -1.19
C PHE A 79 1.85 -13.18 0.32
N ILE A 80 2.67 -12.33 0.93
CA ILE A 80 2.39 -11.71 2.22
C ILE A 80 2.21 -10.21 1.93
N LEU A 81 1.11 -9.65 2.43
CA LEU A 81 0.80 -8.22 2.33
C LEU A 81 0.92 -7.62 3.73
N ASP A 82 1.79 -6.64 3.87
CA ASP A 82 1.96 -5.85 5.08
C ASP A 82 1.53 -4.41 4.77
N LEU A 83 0.64 -3.86 5.60
CA LEU A 83 0.12 -2.49 5.44
C LEU A 83 -0.31 -1.92 6.78
N GLU A 84 -0.23 -0.60 6.87
CA GLU A 84 -0.82 0.20 7.94
C GLU A 84 -2.01 0.98 7.37
N PHE A 85 -3.08 1.13 8.15
CA PHE A 85 -4.23 1.95 7.78
C PHE A 85 -4.65 2.87 8.92
N LYS A 86 -5.35 3.95 8.56
CA LYS A 86 -6.02 4.84 9.50
C LYS A 86 -7.40 5.13 8.94
N VAL A 87 -8.42 5.00 9.79
CA VAL A 87 -9.81 5.27 9.44
C VAL A 87 -10.28 6.57 10.09
N ALA A 88 -11.22 7.26 9.45
CA ALA A 88 -11.97 8.36 10.08
C ALA A 88 -13.19 7.78 10.82
N LYS A 89 -13.87 8.64 11.58
CA LYS A 89 -15.15 8.28 12.20
C LYS A 89 -16.13 7.79 11.11
N GLU A 90 -16.87 6.74 11.40
CA GLU A 90 -17.91 6.12 10.57
C GLU A 90 -17.38 5.55 9.25
N SER A 91 -16.06 5.37 9.13
CA SER A 91 -15.43 4.86 7.92
C SER A 91 -15.65 3.37 7.77
N ASN A 92 -15.98 2.98 6.53
CA ASN A 92 -16.13 1.61 6.11
C ASN A 92 -15.30 1.36 4.85
N SER A 93 -14.34 0.44 4.92
CA SER A 93 -13.40 0.13 3.85
C SER A 93 -13.01 -1.35 3.92
N GLY A 94 -12.10 -1.77 3.04
CA GLY A 94 -11.64 -3.15 2.99
C GLY A 94 -10.44 -3.35 2.08
N VAL A 95 -9.78 -4.48 2.27
CA VAL A 95 -8.69 -4.96 1.39
C VAL A 95 -9.21 -6.14 0.59
N PHE A 96 -9.34 -5.95 -0.72
CA PHE A 96 -9.85 -6.96 -1.63
C PHE A 96 -8.73 -7.84 -2.19
N LEU A 97 -8.87 -9.15 -2.04
CA LEU A 97 -7.91 -10.16 -2.46
C LEU A 97 -8.57 -11.15 -3.43
N ARG A 98 -7.74 -11.77 -4.29
CA ARG A 98 -8.16 -12.84 -5.22
C ARG A 98 -9.32 -12.44 -6.17
N SER A 99 -9.39 -11.15 -6.53
CA SER A 99 -10.36 -10.69 -7.52
C SER A 99 -9.95 -11.13 -8.93
N GLY A 100 -10.76 -12.00 -9.55
CA GLY A 100 -10.58 -12.41 -10.95
C GLY A 100 -11.17 -11.42 -11.96
N ASP A 101 -12.04 -10.52 -11.51
CA ASP A 101 -12.70 -9.49 -12.31
C ASP A 101 -12.99 -8.28 -11.41
N ILE A 102 -12.21 -7.22 -11.56
CA ILE A 102 -12.29 -6.02 -10.72
C ILE A 102 -13.61 -5.26 -10.88
N SER A 103 -14.37 -5.49 -11.96
CA SER A 103 -15.72 -4.94 -12.10
C SER A 103 -16.76 -5.62 -11.21
N LYS A 104 -16.40 -6.77 -10.63
CA LYS A 104 -17.24 -7.57 -9.73
C LYS A 104 -16.66 -7.59 -8.32
N VAL A 105 -16.51 -6.41 -7.72
CA VAL A 105 -15.89 -6.23 -6.39
C VAL A 105 -16.46 -7.18 -5.33
N LEU A 106 -17.78 -7.36 -5.31
CA LEU A 106 -18.47 -8.24 -4.35
C LEU A 106 -18.17 -9.75 -4.49
N ALA A 107 -17.49 -10.16 -5.56
CA ALA A 107 -17.03 -11.54 -5.75
C ALA A 107 -15.61 -11.77 -5.20
N ALA A 108 -14.89 -10.71 -4.80
CA ALA A 108 -13.57 -10.82 -4.21
C ALA A 108 -13.65 -11.26 -2.72
N LEU A 109 -12.54 -11.79 -2.21
CA LEU A 109 -12.38 -11.96 -0.76
C LEU A 109 -12.05 -10.60 -0.16
N GLU A 110 -12.80 -10.16 0.84
CA GLU A 110 -12.57 -8.88 1.51
C GLU A 110 -12.09 -9.09 2.94
N ILE A 111 -10.99 -8.43 3.29
CA ILE A 111 -10.59 -8.23 4.68
C ILE A 111 -11.12 -6.88 5.12
N GLN A 112 -12.13 -6.91 6.00
CA GLN A 112 -12.85 -5.72 6.45
C GLN A 112 -11.96 -4.75 7.22
N VAL A 113 -12.10 -3.45 6.93
CA VAL A 113 -11.55 -2.35 7.71
C VAL A 113 -12.71 -1.42 8.10
N HIS A 114 -13.10 -1.43 9.37
CA HIS A 114 -14.24 -0.66 9.87
C HIS A 114 -13.82 0.12 11.13
N GLU A 115 -14.24 1.37 11.25
CA GLU A 115 -14.21 2.05 12.54
C GLU A 115 -15.26 1.39 13.43
N SER A 116 -14.90 0.92 14.63
CA SER A 116 -15.82 0.20 15.52
C SER A 116 -16.00 0.74 16.93
N GLY A 117 -15.49 1.93 17.21
CA GLY A 117 -15.53 2.60 18.52
C GLY A 117 -16.44 3.84 18.56
N ASP A 118 -17.14 4.16 17.48
CA ASP A 118 -17.89 5.40 17.36
C ASP A 118 -19.42 5.28 17.59
N GLY A 119 -19.92 4.07 17.77
CA GLY A 119 -21.30 3.75 18.09
C GLY A 119 -22.21 3.50 16.89
N THR A 120 -21.68 3.28 15.67
CA THR A 120 -22.53 2.89 14.54
C THR A 120 -23.07 1.47 14.67
N LYS A 121 -24.00 1.10 13.78
CA LYS A 121 -24.72 -0.19 13.79
C LYS A 121 -23.79 -1.41 13.80
N TYR A 122 -22.61 -1.28 13.19
CA TYR A 122 -21.61 -2.35 13.07
C TYR A 122 -20.35 -2.07 13.89
N GLY A 123 -20.39 -1.01 14.70
CA GLY A 123 -19.30 -0.49 15.52
C GLY A 123 -19.40 1.01 15.69
#